data_AF-A0A2D5SAG9-F1
#
_entry.id   AF-A0A2D5SAG9-F1
#
_cell.length_a   1.000
_cell.length_b   1.000
_cell.length_c   1.000
_cell.angle_alpha   90.00
_cell.angle_beta   90.00
_cell.angle_gamma   90.00
#
_symmetry.space_group_name_H-M   'P 1'
#
loop_
_entity.id
_entity.type
_entity.pdbx_description
1 polymer ?
#
loop_
_entity_poly.entity_id
_entity_poly.type
_entity_poly.pdbx_seq_one_letter_code
_entity_poly.pdbx_strand_id
1 'polypeptide(L)'
;MQNSLFGIGASVALLLASTTLAQAPRHYGHTINLPPGTIAQGQLAHIPALRGYVQPVEIIAPKGVRVSVRQQGRFATAPTGPLRMGLFIGPVYHLQVTNIPFQEGYEVYPTIELVNRLYPPEGSKIRFPIPIQLTQEELEMALSGRFVTRVIYLEDSANALGQRSDPELQDYFETPSNEDPLLVADRLGRPMAILRMGSRVPDFERGNVGGIGDPPVTVYPAQSGAAEVRPTDAAAAIERSPANFPRLPLQPRRSPITFPVGYPQAR
;
A
#
# COMPACT_ATOMS: atom_id res chain seq x y z
N MET A 1 -52.58 -15.03 49.09
CA MET A 1 -52.38 -13.67 48.56
C MET A 1 -50.92 -13.30 48.73
N GLN A 2 -50.30 -12.84 47.64
CA GLN A 2 -49.16 -11.90 47.54
C GLN A 2 -47.71 -12.37 47.79
N ASN A 3 -47.04 -12.65 46.66
CA ASN A 3 -45.73 -12.19 46.17
C ASN A 3 -44.53 -11.99 47.12
N SER A 4 -43.42 -12.65 46.79
CA SER A 4 -42.13 -11.96 46.58
C SER A 4 -41.26 -12.74 45.58
N LEU A 5 -41.01 -12.12 44.42
CA LEU A 5 -40.19 -12.61 43.32
C LEU A 5 -38.70 -12.32 43.62
N PHE A 6 -37.84 -13.33 43.64
CA PHE A 6 -36.38 -13.14 43.63
C PHE A 6 -35.91 -13.00 42.18
N GLY A 7 -35.46 -11.81 41.81
CA GLY A 7 -34.74 -11.55 40.56
C GLY A 7 -33.26 -11.36 40.84
N ILE A 8 -32.43 -12.36 40.54
CA ILE A 8 -30.98 -12.22 40.46
C ILE A 8 -30.63 -12.10 38.98
N GLY A 9 -30.51 -10.86 38.50
CA GLY A 9 -30.02 -10.57 37.16
C GLY A 9 -28.51 -10.74 37.10
N ALA A 10 -28.05 -11.79 36.44
CA ALA A 10 -26.64 -12.01 36.14
C ALA A 10 -26.14 -10.99 35.10
N SER A 11 -25.23 -10.11 35.50
CA SER A 11 -24.50 -9.23 34.58
C SER A 11 -23.49 -10.06 33.79
N VAL A 12 -23.82 -10.36 32.53
CA VAL A 12 -22.87 -10.90 31.55
C VAL A 12 -22.05 -9.72 31.00
N ALA A 13 -20.83 -9.56 31.48
CA ALA A 13 -19.86 -8.64 30.90
C ALA A 13 -19.33 -9.22 29.58
N LEU A 14 -19.78 -8.67 28.45
CA LEU A 14 -19.31 -9.04 27.12
C LEU A 14 -17.93 -8.39 26.88
N LEU A 15 -16.87 -9.15 27.11
CA LEU A 15 -15.51 -8.80 26.69
C LEU A 15 -15.43 -8.88 25.16
N LEU A 16 -15.52 -7.72 24.50
CA LEU A 16 -15.21 -7.61 23.07
C LEU A 16 -13.69 -7.73 22.89
N ALA A 17 -13.22 -8.96 22.68
CA ALA A 17 -11.88 -9.20 22.16
C ALA A 17 -11.80 -8.60 20.75
N SER A 18 -11.06 -7.50 20.60
CA SER A 18 -10.72 -6.95 19.29
C SER A 18 -9.75 -7.91 18.62
N THR A 19 -10.27 -8.86 17.84
CA THR A 19 -9.43 -9.63 16.92
C THR A 19 -8.90 -8.65 15.89
N THR A 20 -7.63 -8.28 16.01
CA THR A 20 -6.87 -7.74 14.90
C THR A 20 -6.91 -8.78 13.79
N LEU A 21 -7.79 -8.60 12.82
CA LEU A 21 -7.78 -9.40 11.60
C LEU A 21 -6.49 -9.06 10.87
N ALA A 22 -5.42 -9.80 11.17
CA ALA A 22 -4.34 -10.00 10.23
C ALA A 22 -5.01 -10.43 8.91
N GLN A 23 -4.76 -9.68 7.84
CA GLN A 23 -5.40 -9.95 6.55
C GLN A 23 -4.96 -11.34 6.10
N ALA A 24 -5.88 -12.31 6.11
CA ALA A 24 -5.63 -13.61 5.52
C ALA A 24 -5.24 -13.43 4.03
N PRO A 25 -4.26 -14.17 3.51
CA PRO A 25 -3.88 -14.10 2.10
C PRO A 25 -5.12 -14.41 1.25
N ARG A 26 -5.51 -13.47 0.40
CA ARG A 26 -6.67 -13.61 -0.48
C ARG A 26 -6.19 -13.62 -1.91
N HIS A 27 -6.26 -14.80 -2.52
CA HIS A 27 -5.84 -15.01 -3.89
C HIS A 27 -6.59 -14.13 -4.88
N TYR A 28 -5.85 -13.45 -5.75
CA TYR A 28 -6.41 -12.71 -6.87
C TYR A 28 -6.97 -13.72 -7.87
N GLY A 29 -8.30 -13.76 -8.03
CA GLY A 29 -8.97 -14.61 -9.02
C GLY A 29 -8.85 -14.09 -10.47
N HIS A 30 -7.89 -13.20 -10.74
CA HIS A 30 -7.74 -12.46 -11.99
C HIS A 30 -6.30 -12.55 -12.45
N THR A 31 -6.10 -12.63 -13.77
CA THR A 31 -4.77 -12.60 -14.39
C THR A 31 -4.35 -11.18 -14.74
N ILE A 32 -3.05 -10.88 -14.77
CA ILE A 32 -2.54 -9.54 -15.08
C ILE A 32 -2.89 -9.05 -16.50
N ASN A 33 -3.15 -9.97 -17.43
CA ASN A 33 -3.43 -9.71 -18.85
C ASN A 33 -4.82 -9.12 -19.12
N LEU A 34 -5.64 -8.92 -18.08
CA LEU A 34 -6.94 -8.28 -18.22
C LEU A 34 -6.80 -6.80 -18.61
N PRO A 35 -7.82 -6.20 -19.25
CA PRO A 35 -7.83 -4.78 -19.54
C PRO A 35 -7.58 -3.95 -18.27
N PRO A 36 -6.86 -2.82 -18.36
CA PRO A 36 -6.64 -1.92 -17.22
C PRO A 36 -7.93 -1.56 -16.48
N GLY A 37 -7.89 -1.56 -15.16
CA GLY A 37 -9.02 -1.26 -14.29
C GLY A 37 -9.85 -2.49 -13.90
N THR A 38 -9.79 -3.59 -14.67
CA THR A 38 -10.58 -4.80 -14.39
C THR A 38 -10.26 -5.39 -13.01
N ILE A 39 -8.98 -5.43 -12.64
CA ILE A 39 -8.52 -6.08 -11.40
C ILE A 39 -8.95 -5.25 -10.19
N ALA A 40 -8.78 -3.93 -10.24
CA ALA A 40 -9.12 -3.02 -9.17
C ALA A 40 -10.64 -2.89 -8.99
N GLN A 41 -11.42 -2.89 -10.06
CA GLN A 41 -12.89 -2.96 -9.97
C GLN A 41 -13.33 -4.28 -9.31
N GLY A 42 -12.69 -5.39 -9.67
CA GLY A 42 -12.87 -6.67 -8.96
C GLY A 42 -12.59 -6.53 -7.47
N GLN A 43 -11.46 -5.91 -7.07
CA GLN A 43 -11.12 -5.70 -5.66
C GLN A 43 -12.15 -4.82 -4.92
N LEU A 44 -12.62 -3.73 -5.54
CA LEU A 44 -13.67 -2.86 -4.96
C LEU A 44 -15.01 -3.59 -4.74
N ALA A 45 -15.33 -4.57 -5.59
CA ALA A 45 -16.52 -5.40 -5.41
C ALA A 45 -16.38 -6.31 -4.19
N HIS A 46 -15.19 -6.89 -3.96
CA HIS A 46 -14.94 -7.87 -2.90
C HIS A 46 -14.56 -7.25 -1.54
N ILE A 47 -13.98 -6.03 -1.53
CA ILE A 47 -13.46 -5.38 -0.33
C ILE A 47 -14.10 -4.00 -0.16
N PRO A 48 -15.24 -3.91 0.57
CA PRO A 48 -15.95 -2.65 0.76
C PRO A 48 -15.09 -1.52 1.38
N ALA A 49 -14.11 -1.87 2.21
CA ALA A 49 -13.21 -0.93 2.88
C ALA A 49 -12.27 -0.15 1.94
N LEU A 50 -12.18 -0.55 0.66
CA LEU A 50 -11.39 0.16 -0.35
C LEU A 50 -12.16 1.29 -1.03
N ARG A 51 -13.50 1.28 -0.97
CA ARG A 51 -14.36 2.24 -1.67
C ARG A 51 -14.16 3.65 -1.14
N GLY A 52 -13.93 4.59 -2.05
CA GLY A 52 -13.71 6.00 -1.72
C GLY A 52 -12.39 6.26 -0.96
N TYR A 53 -11.53 5.25 -0.81
CA TYR A 53 -10.24 5.44 -0.16
C TYR A 53 -9.26 6.13 -1.12
N VAL A 54 -8.68 7.24 -0.67
CA VAL A 54 -7.59 7.93 -1.36
C VAL A 54 -6.27 7.46 -0.78
N GLN A 55 -5.46 6.81 -1.61
CA GLN A 55 -4.13 6.33 -1.28
C GLN A 55 -3.08 7.27 -1.90
N PRO A 56 -2.19 7.85 -1.08
CA PRO A 56 -1.04 8.59 -1.60
C PRO A 56 -0.08 7.69 -2.39
N VAL A 57 0.41 8.20 -3.50
CA VAL A 57 1.36 7.57 -4.43
C VAL A 57 2.42 8.60 -4.79
N GLU A 58 3.66 8.16 -4.91
CA GLU A 58 4.79 8.97 -5.34
C GLU A 58 5.43 8.34 -6.58
N ILE A 59 5.49 9.10 -7.67
CA ILE A 59 6.21 8.68 -8.88
C ILE A 59 7.62 9.23 -8.80
N ILE A 60 8.58 8.31 -8.86
CA ILE A 60 10.00 8.57 -8.87
C ILE A 60 10.48 8.28 -10.30
N ALA A 61 11.24 9.17 -10.90
CA ALA A 61 11.71 9.03 -12.27
C ALA A 61 13.19 9.42 -12.38
N PRO A 62 13.90 8.97 -13.43
CA PRO A 62 15.30 9.33 -13.65
C PRO A 62 15.49 10.83 -13.75
N LYS A 63 16.69 11.31 -13.42
CA LYS A 63 17.02 12.74 -13.46
C LYS A 63 16.73 13.32 -14.86
N GLY A 64 15.99 14.42 -14.89
CA GLY A 64 15.60 15.11 -16.12
C GLY A 64 14.23 14.70 -16.64
N VAL A 65 13.75 13.50 -16.32
CA VAL A 65 12.42 13.04 -16.72
C VAL A 65 11.33 13.91 -16.09
N ARG A 66 10.31 14.23 -16.90
CA ARG A 66 9.11 14.95 -16.45
C ARG A 66 7.92 14.02 -16.51
N VAL A 67 7.16 13.95 -15.42
CA VAL A 67 5.96 13.13 -15.32
C VAL A 67 4.75 14.01 -15.05
N SER A 68 3.75 13.89 -15.92
CA SER A 68 2.47 14.59 -15.82
C SER A 68 1.34 13.59 -15.64
N VAL A 69 0.35 13.91 -14.81
CA VAL A 69 -0.89 13.14 -14.70
C VAL A 69 -1.98 13.74 -15.57
N ARG A 70 -2.81 12.89 -16.17
CA ARG A 70 -3.99 13.32 -16.91
C ARG A 70 -5.10 13.73 -15.94
N GLN A 71 -5.65 14.92 -16.14
CA GLN A 71 -6.78 15.47 -15.40
C GLN A 71 -7.58 16.39 -16.32
N GLN A 72 -8.92 16.26 -16.31
CA GLN A 72 -9.82 17.12 -17.10
C GLN A 72 -9.46 17.18 -18.60
N GLY A 73 -9.21 16.02 -19.21
CA GLY A 73 -8.92 15.85 -20.64
C GLY A 73 -7.50 16.20 -21.06
N ARG A 74 -6.65 16.68 -20.14
CA ARG A 74 -5.31 17.18 -20.45
C ARG A 74 -4.27 16.63 -19.47
N PHE A 75 -3.01 16.63 -19.87
CA PHE A 75 -1.91 16.37 -18.95
C PHE A 75 -1.60 17.66 -18.18
N ALA A 76 -1.56 17.56 -16.86
CA ALA A 76 -1.18 18.66 -15.99
C ALA A 76 0.30 19.04 -16.19
N THR A 77 0.70 20.22 -15.71
CA THR A 77 2.11 20.61 -15.72
C THR A 77 2.91 19.71 -14.78
N ALA A 78 3.96 19.07 -15.30
CA ALA A 78 4.87 18.26 -14.50
C ALA A 78 5.57 19.11 -13.43
N PRO A 79 5.53 18.69 -12.14
CA PRO A 79 6.21 19.40 -11.07
C PRO A 79 7.74 19.34 -11.21
N THR A 80 8.43 20.22 -10.50
CA THR A 80 9.89 20.15 -10.34
C THR A 80 10.21 19.15 -9.23
N GLY A 81 10.47 17.89 -9.58
CA GLY A 81 10.76 16.79 -8.65
C GLY A 81 9.76 15.63 -8.73
N PRO A 82 9.75 14.72 -7.74
CA PRO A 82 8.82 13.59 -7.71
C PRO A 82 7.35 14.04 -7.77
N LEU A 83 6.53 13.30 -8.53
CA LEU A 83 5.10 13.57 -8.64
C LEU A 83 4.36 12.83 -7.51
N ARG A 84 3.89 13.57 -6.50
CA ARG A 84 3.05 13.03 -5.42
C ARG A 84 1.58 13.27 -5.70
N MET A 85 0.77 12.24 -5.55
CA MET A 85 -0.67 12.28 -5.84
C MET A 85 -1.48 11.45 -4.86
N GLY A 86 -2.71 11.88 -4.58
CA GLY A 86 -3.74 11.07 -3.95
C GLY A 86 -4.62 10.45 -5.02
N LEU A 87 -4.62 9.11 -5.08
CA LEU A 87 -5.37 8.33 -6.05
C LEU A 87 -6.46 7.52 -5.36
N PHE A 88 -7.65 7.45 -5.96
CA PHE A 88 -8.68 6.50 -5.55
C PHE A 88 -8.30 5.08 -5.99
N ILE A 89 -8.74 4.10 -5.22
CA ILE A 89 -8.64 2.68 -5.60
C ILE A 89 -9.73 2.36 -6.62
N GLY A 90 -9.42 1.63 -7.70
CA GLY A 90 -10.38 1.26 -8.74
C GLY A 90 -10.13 1.88 -10.12
N PRO A 91 -10.05 3.21 -10.24
CA PRO A 91 -9.83 3.87 -11.53
C PRO A 91 -8.44 3.59 -12.13
N VAL A 92 -8.33 3.87 -13.43
CA VAL A 92 -7.07 3.86 -14.16
C VAL A 92 -6.58 5.28 -14.33
N TYR A 93 -5.36 5.55 -13.89
CA TYR A 93 -4.72 6.86 -13.99
C TYR A 93 -3.72 6.87 -15.14
N HIS A 94 -3.87 7.82 -16.06
CA HIS A 94 -2.97 8.00 -17.19
C HIS A 94 -1.88 9.01 -16.86
N LEU A 95 -0.64 8.63 -17.13
CA LEU A 95 0.52 9.50 -17.05
C LEU A 95 1.08 9.80 -18.44
N GLN A 96 1.79 10.90 -18.55
CA GLN A 96 2.66 11.23 -19.67
C GLN A 96 4.07 11.42 -19.11
N VAL A 97 5.03 10.71 -19.69
CA VAL A 97 6.45 10.78 -19.34
C VAL A 97 7.20 11.36 -20.52
N THR A 98 7.89 12.49 -20.28
CA THR A 98 8.62 13.24 -21.31
C THR A 98 10.03 13.57 -20.83
N ASN A 99 10.84 14.12 -21.74
CA ASN A 99 12.24 14.49 -21.48
C ASN A 99 13.06 13.29 -20.94
N ILE A 100 12.87 12.13 -21.58
CA ILE A 100 13.58 10.89 -21.26
C ILE A 100 15.04 11.06 -21.69
N PRO A 101 16.02 10.89 -20.77
CA PRO A 101 17.43 11.02 -21.10
C PRO A 101 17.82 10.19 -22.33
N PHE A 102 18.58 10.77 -23.25
CA PHE A 102 19.02 10.13 -24.50
C PHE A 102 17.90 9.75 -25.48
N GLN A 103 16.66 10.13 -25.16
CA GLN A 103 15.45 9.89 -25.96
C GLN A 103 14.58 11.16 -25.97
N GLU A 104 15.21 12.33 -26.02
CA GLU A 104 14.51 13.61 -25.99
C GLU A 104 13.56 13.76 -27.19
N GLY A 105 12.34 14.25 -26.93
CA GLY A 105 11.28 14.37 -27.94
C GLY A 105 10.38 13.15 -28.06
N TYR A 106 10.75 12.01 -27.48
CA TYR A 106 9.85 10.87 -27.33
C TYR A 106 9.09 10.92 -26.00
N GLU A 107 7.94 10.26 -25.98
CA GLU A 107 7.03 10.22 -24.84
C GLU A 107 6.52 8.80 -24.59
N VAL A 108 6.32 8.46 -23.32
CA VAL A 108 5.68 7.21 -22.90
C VAL A 108 4.42 7.55 -22.11
N TYR A 109 3.38 6.71 -22.24
CA TYR A 109 2.08 6.91 -21.60
C TYR A 109 1.73 5.78 -20.63
N PRO A 110 2.34 5.71 -19.42
CA PRO A 110 2.03 4.69 -18.45
C PRO A 110 0.61 4.82 -17.91
N THR A 111 0.09 3.69 -17.42
CA THR A 111 -1.15 3.61 -16.66
C THR A 111 -0.89 3.05 -15.28
N ILE A 112 -1.56 3.60 -14.27
CA ILE A 112 -1.51 3.14 -12.88
C ILE A 112 -2.91 2.76 -12.44
N GLU A 113 -3.02 1.58 -11.84
CA GLU A 113 -4.24 1.04 -11.26
C GLU A 113 -3.94 0.64 -9.80
N LEU A 114 -4.59 1.31 -8.85
CA LEU A 114 -4.49 0.91 -7.44
C LEU A 114 -5.50 -0.18 -7.12
N VAL A 115 -5.02 -1.26 -6.51
CA VAL A 115 -5.82 -2.44 -6.18
C VAL A 115 -6.02 -2.62 -4.67
N ASN A 116 -5.26 -1.90 -3.84
CA ASN A 116 -5.33 -2.02 -2.38
C ASN A 116 -4.85 -0.73 -1.67
N ARG A 117 -4.94 -0.71 -0.33
CA ARG A 117 -4.53 0.43 0.52
C ARG A 117 -3.49 0.06 1.59
N LEU A 118 -2.69 1.05 1.95
CA LEU A 118 -1.87 0.99 3.16
C LEU A 118 -2.71 1.32 4.40
N TYR A 119 -2.21 0.90 5.56
CA TYR A 119 -2.81 1.16 6.87
C TYR A 119 -1.83 1.97 7.75
N PRO A 120 -1.48 3.19 7.36
CA PRO A 120 -0.59 4.03 8.15
C PRO A 120 -1.31 4.53 9.41
N PRO A 121 -0.56 4.99 10.44
CA PRO A 121 -1.16 5.64 11.61
C PRO A 121 -2.16 6.74 11.23
N GLU A 122 -3.17 6.95 12.06
CA GLU A 122 -4.20 7.96 11.78
C GLU A 122 -3.57 9.35 11.55
N GLY A 123 -4.11 10.10 10.57
CA GLY A 123 -3.59 11.41 10.19
C GLY A 123 -2.23 11.41 9.46
N SER A 124 -1.61 10.25 9.22
CA SER A 124 -0.25 10.18 8.64
C SER A 124 -0.18 9.72 7.18
N LYS A 125 -1.32 9.45 6.53
CA LYS A 125 -1.39 8.83 5.19
C LYS A 125 -0.44 9.47 4.16
N ILE A 126 -0.38 10.80 4.11
CA ILE A 126 0.44 11.55 3.14
C ILE A 126 1.94 11.28 3.33
N ARG A 127 2.38 10.91 4.54
CA ARG A 127 3.78 10.55 4.83
C ARG A 127 4.16 9.14 4.36
N PHE A 128 3.19 8.32 3.98
CA PHE A 128 3.39 6.94 3.54
C PHE A 128 2.78 6.73 2.13
N PRO A 129 3.34 7.39 1.10
CA PRO A 129 2.95 7.11 -0.27
C PRO A 129 3.40 5.71 -0.70
N ILE A 130 2.70 5.11 -1.66
CA ILE A 130 3.23 3.96 -2.40
C ILE A 130 4.24 4.50 -3.41
N PRO A 131 5.53 4.16 -3.32
CA PRO A 131 6.51 4.55 -4.34
C PRO A 131 6.31 3.72 -5.61
N ILE A 132 6.32 4.39 -6.75
CA ILE A 132 6.35 3.76 -8.08
C ILE A 132 7.52 4.38 -8.83
N GLN A 133 8.62 3.64 -8.89
CA GLN A 133 9.83 4.09 -9.58
C GLN A 133 9.76 3.71 -11.05
N LEU A 134 9.89 4.68 -11.95
CA LEU A 134 10.15 4.47 -13.36
C LEU A 134 11.67 4.38 -13.54
N THR A 135 12.16 3.30 -14.16
CA THR A 135 13.59 3.16 -14.47
C THR A 135 13.89 3.65 -15.89
N GLN A 136 15.15 4.02 -16.16
CA GLN A 136 15.57 4.43 -17.50
C GLN A 136 15.40 3.26 -18.48
N GLU A 137 15.80 2.08 -18.06
CA GLU A 137 15.76 0.84 -18.83
C GLU A 137 14.32 0.48 -19.22
N GLU A 138 13.36 0.60 -18.30
CA GLU A 138 11.95 0.33 -18.60
C GLU A 138 11.36 1.35 -19.59
N LEU A 139 11.73 2.62 -19.47
CA LEU A 139 11.31 3.67 -20.41
C LEU A 139 11.86 3.41 -21.81
N GLU A 140 13.14 3.06 -21.93
CA GLU A 140 13.77 2.67 -23.19
C GLU A 140 13.16 1.40 -23.78
N MET A 141 12.87 0.40 -22.95
CA MET A 141 12.14 -0.80 -23.37
C MET A 141 10.77 -0.44 -23.95
N ALA A 142 10.00 0.41 -23.26
CA ALA A 142 8.70 0.87 -23.74
C ALA A 142 8.82 1.59 -25.09
N LEU A 143 9.78 2.51 -25.23
CA LEU A 143 10.05 3.22 -26.48
C LEU A 143 10.47 2.30 -27.63
N SER A 144 11.20 1.21 -27.31
CA SER A 144 11.61 0.19 -28.30
C SER A 144 10.47 -0.72 -28.77
N GLY A 145 9.24 -0.51 -28.28
CA GLY A 145 8.07 -1.31 -28.66
C GLY A 145 7.75 -2.47 -27.72
N ARG A 146 8.47 -2.59 -26.60
CA ARG A 146 8.13 -3.59 -25.56
C ARG A 146 7.01 -3.08 -24.67
N PHE A 147 6.34 -4.01 -24.00
CA PHE A 147 5.30 -3.71 -23.03
C PHE A 147 5.76 -4.17 -21.65
N VAL A 148 5.94 -3.21 -20.74
CA VAL A 148 6.37 -3.45 -19.36
C VAL A 148 5.14 -3.44 -18.47
N THR A 149 5.01 -4.48 -17.64
CA THR A 149 3.98 -4.57 -16.59
C THR A 149 4.65 -4.83 -15.26
N ARG A 150 4.39 -3.97 -14.28
CA ARG A 150 4.86 -4.16 -12.90
C ARG A 150 3.68 -4.31 -11.97
N VAL A 151 3.81 -5.25 -11.04
CA VAL A 151 2.93 -5.34 -9.87
C VAL A 151 3.73 -4.88 -8.67
N ILE A 152 3.34 -3.73 -8.12
CA ILE A 152 3.91 -3.18 -6.91
C ILE A 152 3.17 -3.84 -5.75
N TYR A 153 3.91 -4.48 -4.84
CA TYR A 153 3.33 -5.17 -3.69
C TYR A 153 3.97 -4.68 -2.38
N LEU A 154 3.22 -4.82 -1.29
CA LEU A 154 3.73 -4.65 0.05
C LEU A 154 4.15 -6.03 0.55
N GLU A 155 5.43 -6.21 0.82
CA GLU A 155 5.96 -7.43 1.43
C GLU A 155 5.33 -7.71 2.80
N ASP A 156 5.27 -8.99 3.17
CA ASP A 156 4.90 -9.37 4.53
C ASP A 156 6.10 -9.22 5.47
N SER A 157 6.01 -8.30 6.43
CA SER A 157 7.05 -8.07 7.44
C SER A 157 7.47 -9.33 8.21
N ALA A 158 6.59 -10.33 8.35
CA ALA A 158 6.92 -11.58 9.04
C ALA A 158 7.88 -12.46 8.22
N ASN A 159 7.90 -12.28 6.89
CA ASN A 159 8.68 -13.08 5.94
C ASN A 159 9.75 -12.25 5.22
N ALA A 160 9.81 -10.94 5.49
CA ALA A 160 10.78 -10.04 4.88
C ALA A 160 12.20 -10.46 5.30
N LEU A 161 13.08 -10.63 4.30
CA LEU A 161 14.49 -10.80 4.56
C LEU A 161 15.01 -9.47 5.12
N GLY A 162 15.79 -9.52 6.22
CA GLY A 162 16.40 -8.33 6.84
C GLY A 162 17.53 -7.74 6.00
N GLN A 163 17.33 -7.57 4.69
CA GLN A 163 18.28 -7.02 3.76
C GLN A 163 18.22 -5.50 3.85
N ARG A 164 19.40 -4.88 3.89
CA ARG A 164 19.52 -3.42 3.81
C ARG A 164 19.22 -3.01 2.38
N SER A 165 18.01 -2.55 2.12
CA SER A 165 17.64 -1.91 0.85
C SER A 165 18.23 -0.50 0.79
N ASP A 166 18.55 -0.06 -0.42
CA ASP A 166 18.85 1.34 -0.66
C ASP A 166 17.53 2.12 -0.57
N PRO A 167 17.37 3.07 0.37
CA PRO A 167 16.12 3.83 0.51
C PRO A 167 15.75 4.65 -0.74
N GLU A 168 16.69 4.89 -1.66
CA GLU A 168 16.43 5.60 -2.92
C GLU A 168 15.99 4.69 -4.07
N LEU A 169 16.12 3.36 -3.91
CA LEU A 169 15.78 2.38 -4.94
C LEU A 169 14.64 1.47 -4.50
N GLN A 170 13.70 1.26 -5.41
CA GLN A 170 12.67 0.26 -5.24
C GLN A 170 13.20 -1.08 -5.74
N ASP A 171 13.46 -2.01 -4.81
CA ASP A 171 13.85 -3.38 -5.16
C ASP A 171 12.80 -4.02 -6.07
N TYR A 172 13.27 -4.67 -7.12
CA TYR A 172 12.42 -5.39 -8.06
C TYR A 172 13.14 -6.64 -8.57
N PHE A 173 12.37 -7.56 -9.12
CA PHE A 173 12.87 -8.73 -9.82
C PHE A 173 11.98 -9.02 -11.02
N GLU A 174 12.53 -9.68 -12.02
CA GLU A 174 11.76 -10.12 -13.17
C GLU A 174 11.00 -11.41 -12.84
N THR A 175 9.70 -11.41 -13.13
CA THR A 175 8.89 -12.63 -13.01
C THR A 175 9.21 -13.58 -14.17
N PRO A 176 9.36 -14.88 -13.93
CA PRO A 176 9.51 -15.86 -15.02
C PRO A 176 8.39 -15.75 -16.05
N SER A 177 8.70 -15.95 -17.33
CA SER A 177 7.75 -15.76 -18.43
C SER A 177 6.52 -16.67 -18.40
N ASN A 178 6.58 -17.77 -17.64
CA ASN A 178 5.49 -18.72 -17.43
C ASN A 178 4.65 -18.44 -16.18
N GLU A 179 4.95 -17.39 -15.41
CA GLU A 179 4.23 -17.01 -14.20
C GLU A 179 3.51 -15.68 -14.35
N ASP A 180 2.36 -15.54 -13.66
CA ASP A 180 1.63 -14.28 -13.60
C ASP A 180 2.23 -13.40 -12.47
N PRO A 181 2.77 -12.20 -12.77
CA PRO A 181 3.35 -11.32 -11.77
C PRO A 181 2.37 -10.90 -10.67
N LEU A 182 1.06 -10.89 -10.95
CA LEU A 182 0.04 -10.61 -9.92
C LEU A 182 -0.06 -11.73 -8.91
N LEU A 183 -0.01 -12.98 -9.37
CA LEU A 183 -0.03 -14.15 -8.49
C LEU A 183 1.28 -14.30 -7.73
N VAL A 184 2.42 -13.99 -8.35
CA VAL A 184 3.72 -13.97 -7.65
C VAL A 184 3.71 -12.91 -6.54
N ALA A 185 3.25 -11.70 -6.85
CA ALA A 185 3.11 -10.62 -5.88
C ALA A 185 2.16 -10.98 -4.71
N ASP A 186 1.07 -11.70 -4.97
CA ASP A 186 0.14 -12.20 -3.95
C ASP A 186 0.75 -13.29 -3.05
N ARG A 187 1.70 -14.09 -3.57
CA ARG A 187 2.43 -15.06 -2.75
C ARG A 187 3.49 -14.40 -1.87
N LEU A 188 4.15 -13.36 -2.38
CA LEU A 188 5.24 -12.66 -1.66
C LEU A 188 4.71 -11.59 -0.69
N GLY A 189 3.48 -11.13 -0.86
CA GLY A 189 2.87 -10.12 -0.02
C GLY A 189 1.51 -9.71 -0.53
N ARG A 190 1.21 -8.41 -0.46
CA ARG A 190 -0.08 -7.86 -0.88
C ARG A 190 0.09 -6.94 -2.07
N PRO A 191 -0.44 -7.28 -3.26
CA PRO A 191 -0.45 -6.37 -4.40
C PRO A 191 -1.15 -5.06 -4.06
N MET A 192 -0.49 -3.95 -4.40
CA MET A 192 -0.89 -2.60 -4.04
C MET A 192 -1.28 -1.78 -5.28
N ALA A 193 -0.46 -1.86 -6.33
CA ALA A 193 -0.64 -1.13 -7.56
C ALA A 193 -0.16 -1.95 -8.77
N ILE A 194 -0.72 -1.65 -9.93
CA ILE A 194 -0.26 -2.18 -11.21
C ILE A 194 0.15 -1.01 -12.09
N LEU A 195 1.37 -1.07 -12.62
CA LEU A 195 1.88 -0.16 -13.64
C LEU A 195 1.92 -0.90 -14.98
N ARG A 196 1.44 -0.26 -16.04
CA ARG A 196 1.59 -0.76 -17.42
C ARG A 196 2.08 0.34 -18.33
N MET A 197 3.09 0.06 -19.14
CA MET A 197 3.69 1.03 -20.06
C MET A 197 4.19 0.34 -21.34
N GLY A 198 4.10 1.05 -22.46
CA GLY A 198 4.60 0.58 -23.76
C GLY A 198 4.65 1.71 -24.78
N SER A 199 4.92 1.40 -26.05
CA SER A 199 5.13 2.38 -27.11
C SER A 199 3.87 3.05 -27.67
N ARG A 200 2.68 2.59 -27.27
CA ARG A 200 1.42 3.09 -27.84
C ARG A 200 1.11 4.48 -27.29
N VAL A 201 0.90 5.43 -28.19
CA VAL A 201 0.28 6.72 -27.88
C VAL A 201 -1.24 6.52 -27.85
N PRO A 202 -1.91 6.74 -26.71
CA PRO A 202 -3.36 6.59 -26.64
C PRO A 202 -4.08 7.67 -27.46
N ASP A 203 -5.18 7.30 -28.11
CA ASP A 203 -6.10 8.28 -28.71
C ASP A 203 -7.01 8.84 -27.62
N PHE A 204 -6.59 9.98 -27.08
CA PHE A 204 -7.27 10.67 -25.99
C PHE A 204 -8.54 11.44 -26.40
N GLU A 205 -8.74 11.67 -27.71
CA GLU A 205 -9.87 12.45 -28.24
C GLU A 205 -11.09 11.54 -28.49
N ARG A 206 -10.87 10.27 -28.84
CA ARG A 206 -11.97 9.31 -29.09
C ARG A 206 -12.60 8.73 -27.83
N GLY A 207 -12.17 9.13 -26.63
CA GLY A 207 -12.74 8.68 -25.35
C GLY A 207 -12.59 7.17 -25.08
N ASN A 208 -11.86 6.43 -25.93
CA ASN A 208 -11.69 4.97 -25.84
C ASN A 208 -10.28 4.62 -25.32
N VAL A 209 -9.85 5.32 -24.29
CA VAL A 209 -8.66 4.94 -23.53
C VAL A 209 -9.14 3.96 -22.47
N GLY A 210 -8.60 2.74 -22.48
CA GLY A 210 -9.10 1.63 -21.66
C GLY A 210 -9.22 2.01 -20.18
N GLY A 211 -10.45 2.03 -19.67
CA GLY A 211 -10.72 2.22 -18.24
C GLY A 211 -11.17 3.64 -17.82
N ILE A 212 -12.28 4.12 -18.39
CA ILE A 212 -13.22 5.12 -17.83
C ILE A 212 -12.59 6.44 -17.33
N GLY A 213 -12.59 7.44 -18.22
CA GLY A 213 -12.61 8.88 -17.88
C GLY A 213 -11.31 9.46 -17.30
N ASP A 214 -11.39 10.71 -16.84
CA ASP A 214 -10.35 11.35 -16.04
C ASP A 214 -10.76 11.27 -14.57
N PRO A 215 -10.37 10.22 -13.83
CA PRO A 215 -10.74 10.09 -12.43
C PRO A 215 -10.18 11.25 -11.61
N PRO A 216 -10.85 11.65 -10.52
CA PRO A 216 -10.31 12.66 -9.63
C PRO A 216 -8.93 12.25 -9.12
N VAL A 217 -7.98 13.18 -9.22
CA VAL A 217 -6.62 13.08 -8.69
C VAL A 217 -6.33 14.34 -7.89
N THR A 218 -5.70 14.18 -6.73
CA THR A 218 -5.19 15.31 -5.94
C THR A 218 -3.68 15.34 -6.08
N VAL A 219 -3.11 16.31 -6.78
CA VAL A 219 -1.65 16.49 -6.81
C VAL A 219 -1.21 17.19 -5.53
N TYR A 220 -0.27 16.59 -4.81
CA TYR A 220 0.30 17.18 -3.61
C TYR A 220 1.50 18.06 -3.98
N PRO A 221 1.69 19.21 -3.30
CA PRO A 221 2.92 19.98 -3.48
C PRO A 221 4.12 19.13 -3.05
N ALA A 222 5.26 19.33 -3.72
CA ALA A 222 6.51 18.75 -3.29
C ALA A 222 6.74 19.13 -1.82
N GLN A 223 6.79 18.13 -0.93
CA GLN A 223 7.13 18.39 0.46
C GLN A 223 8.61 18.73 0.49
N SER A 224 8.94 20.02 0.61
CA SER A 224 10.28 20.45 0.99
C SER A 224 10.67 19.63 2.21
N GLY A 225 11.72 18.82 2.06
CA GLY A 225 12.19 17.77 2.97
C GLY A 225 11.38 17.64 4.25
N ALA A 226 10.73 16.49 4.44
CA ALA A 226 10.37 16.06 5.78
C ALA A 226 11.55 16.41 6.66
N ALA A 227 11.38 17.38 7.57
CA ALA A 227 12.35 17.62 8.60
C ALA A 227 12.51 16.24 9.22
N GLU A 228 13.65 15.61 8.94
CA GLU A 228 14.08 14.44 9.64
C GLU A 228 14.00 14.90 11.09
N VAL A 229 12.98 14.44 11.81
CA VAL A 229 12.99 14.53 13.25
C VAL A 229 14.10 13.56 13.60
N ARG A 230 15.34 14.06 13.51
CA ARG A 230 16.47 13.43 14.15
C ARG A 230 15.98 13.22 15.57
N PRO A 231 16.09 12.00 16.13
CA PRO A 231 15.87 11.79 17.53
C PRO A 231 17.03 12.45 18.32
N THR A 232 17.31 13.73 18.08
CA THR A 232 18.11 14.56 18.97
C THR A 232 17.36 14.85 20.27
N ASP A 233 16.03 14.69 20.28
CA ASP A 233 15.17 14.94 21.44
C ASP A 233 14.42 13.70 21.96
N ALA A 234 14.86 12.47 21.63
CA ALA A 234 14.34 11.29 22.33
C ALA A 234 14.64 11.34 23.85
N ALA A 235 15.70 12.07 24.25
CA ALA A 235 15.98 12.34 25.65
C ALA A 235 15.08 13.44 26.26
N ALA A 236 14.55 14.38 25.45
CA ALA A 236 13.71 15.49 25.91
C ALA A 236 12.20 15.15 25.87
N ALA A 237 11.78 14.20 25.04
CA ALA A 237 10.40 13.70 24.98
C ALA A 237 10.02 12.78 26.15
N ILE A 238 11.01 12.29 26.91
CA ILE A 238 10.77 11.64 28.19
C ILE A 238 10.65 12.75 29.23
N GLU A 239 9.45 13.26 29.46
CA GLU A 239 9.16 13.98 30.69
C GLU A 239 9.29 12.97 31.84
N ARG A 240 10.49 12.86 32.40
CA ARG A 240 10.72 12.12 33.64
C ARG A 240 10.00 12.91 34.72
N SER A 241 8.74 12.57 34.95
CA SER A 241 8.03 13.06 36.13
C SER A 241 8.90 12.75 37.35
N PRO A 242 9.36 13.76 38.13
CA PRO A 242 10.19 13.53 39.31
C PRO A 242 9.39 12.91 40.46
N ALA A 243 8.11 12.62 40.24
CA ALA A 243 7.27 11.88 41.15
C ALA A 243 7.90 10.51 41.40
N ASN A 244 8.40 10.32 42.62
CA ASN A 244 8.81 9.03 43.13
C ASN A 244 7.54 8.17 43.24
N PHE A 245 7.18 7.48 42.16
CA PHE A 245 6.07 6.53 42.21
C PHE A 245 6.48 5.42 43.18
N PRO A 246 5.79 5.25 44.32
CA PRO A 246 6.13 4.16 45.23
C PRO A 246 5.99 2.85 44.46
N ARG A 247 7.09 2.11 44.35
CA ARG A 247 7.06 0.77 43.77
C ARG A 247 6.10 -0.05 44.63
N LEU A 248 4.96 -0.45 44.05
CA LEU A 248 4.12 -1.47 44.64
C LEU A 248 5.01 -2.70 44.87
N PRO A 249 5.14 -3.20 46.11
CA PRO A 249 5.90 -4.41 46.35
C PRO A 249 5.25 -5.52 45.52
N LEU A 250 6.02 -6.10 44.61
CA LEU A 250 5.63 -7.30 43.89
C LEU A 250 5.32 -8.35 44.95
N GLN A 251 4.04 -8.70 45.09
CA GLN A 251 3.66 -9.80 45.96
C GLN A 251 4.40 -11.05 45.47
N PRO A 252 5.17 -11.73 46.32
CA PRO A 252 5.81 -12.98 45.92
C PRO A 252 4.72 -13.94 45.45
N ARG A 253 4.88 -14.45 44.22
CA ARG A 253 3.99 -15.47 43.65
C ARG A 253 3.78 -16.57 44.67
N ARG A 254 2.56 -16.71 45.18
CA ARG A 254 2.19 -17.85 46.04
C ARG A 254 2.15 -19.11 45.19
N SER A 255 3.12 -19.99 45.47
CA SER A 255 3.19 -21.43 45.22
C SER A 255 3.13 -21.92 43.76
N PRO A 256 3.95 -22.94 43.40
CA PRO A 256 3.89 -23.57 42.09
C PRO A 256 2.55 -24.30 41.89
N ILE A 257 1.96 -24.09 40.71
CA ILE A 257 0.82 -24.86 40.22
C ILE A 257 1.26 -26.33 40.17
N THR A 258 0.70 -27.16 41.05
CA THR A 258 0.90 -28.61 41.00
C THR A 258 -0.03 -29.17 39.93
N PHE A 259 0.53 -29.72 38.86
CA PHE A 259 -0.25 -30.47 37.87
C PHE A 259 -0.57 -31.86 38.45
N PRO A 260 -1.85 -32.29 38.50
CA PRO A 260 -2.16 -33.64 38.92
C PRO A 260 -1.72 -34.64 37.85
N VAL A 261 -0.82 -35.55 38.23
CA VAL A 261 -0.48 -36.74 37.43
C VAL A 261 -1.52 -37.81 37.72
N GLY A 262 -2.24 -38.26 36.69
CA GLY A 262 -3.19 -39.37 36.81
C GLY A 262 -3.59 -39.90 35.44
N TYR A 263 -2.88 -40.92 34.94
CA TYR A 263 -3.37 -41.82 33.91
C TYR A 263 -3.98 -43.06 34.60
N PRO A 264 -5.19 -43.50 34.24
CA PRO A 264 -5.70 -44.79 34.68
C PRO A 264 -5.04 -45.93 33.89
N GLN A 265 -4.46 -46.89 34.61
CA GLN A 265 -4.04 -48.19 34.08
C GLN A 265 -5.29 -49.03 33.79
N ALA A 266 -5.41 -49.52 32.56
CA ALA A 266 -6.43 -50.49 32.17
C ALA A 266 -6.12 -51.86 32.81
N ARG A 267 -7.16 -52.52 33.33
CA ARG A 267 -7.20 -53.97 33.54
C ARG A 267 -8.13 -54.58 32.51
#